data_AF-A0A847H568-F1
#
_entry.id   AF-A0A847H568-F1
#
_cell.length_a   1.000
_cell.length_b   1.000
_cell.length_c   1.000
_cell.angle_alpha   90.00
_cell.angle_beta   90.00
_cell.angle_gamma   90.00
#
_symmetry.space_group_name_H-M   'P 1'
#
loop_
_entity.id
_entity.type
_entity.pdbx_description
1 polymer ?
#
loop_
_entity_poly.entity_id
_entity_poly.type
_entity_poly.pdbx_seq_one_letter_code
_entity_poly.pdbx_strand_id
1 'polypeptide(L)'
;MILKAFSEYMQQINADIPAVVLLSAWLREKLQRPPQNNVERILHREISLFKSRKGFFLMVARSDSGRNLIEALYEFALSYENHRFSKWVHKVKASDFND
;
A
#
# COMPACT_ATOMS: atom_id res chain seq x y z
N MET A 1 3.25 8.65 10.72
CA MET A 1 4.65 8.44 10.31
C MET A 1 4.75 7.42 9.18
N ILE A 2 4.35 6.15 9.36
CA ILE A 2 4.38 5.13 8.27
C ILE A 2 3.19 5.28 7.30
N LEU A 3 1.96 5.42 7.79
CA LEU A 3 0.78 5.66 6.94
C LEU A 3 0.94 6.93 6.08
N LYS A 4 1.59 7.96 6.62
CA LYS A 4 1.91 9.19 5.88
C LYS A 4 2.86 8.89 4.71
N ALA A 5 3.96 8.17 4.96
CA ALA A 5 4.90 7.79 3.91
C ALA A 5 4.25 6.93 2.82
N PHE A 6 3.33 6.04 3.19
CA PHE A 6 2.57 5.25 2.22
C PHE A 6 1.56 6.11 1.45
N SER A 7 0.87 7.04 2.11
CA SER A 7 -0.03 8.01 1.45
C SER A 7 0.71 8.89 0.44
N GLU A 8 1.90 9.37 0.79
CA GLU A 8 2.74 10.17 -0.11
C GLU A 8 3.18 9.37 -1.33
N TYR A 9 3.51 8.08 -1.15
CA TYR A 9 3.80 7.18 -2.27
C TYR A 9 2.60 7.01 -3.21
N MET A 10 1.40 6.79 -2.67
CA MET A 10 0.20 6.63 -3.50
C MET A 10 -0.14 7.89 -4.30
N GLN A 11 0.10 9.09 -3.74
CA GLN A 11 -0.19 10.36 -4.41
C GLN A 11 0.72 10.62 -5.63
N GLN A 12 1.85 9.92 -5.75
CA GLN A 12 2.79 10.06 -6.87
C GLN A 12 2.46 9.14 -8.06
N ILE A 13 1.51 8.22 -7.89
CA ILE A 13 1.19 7.17 -8.86
C ILE A 13 -0.21 7.40 -9.44
N ASN A 14 -0.45 6.93 -10.68
CA ASN A 14 -1.75 7.04 -11.33
C ASN A 14 -2.89 6.46 -10.46
N ALA A 15 -4.02 7.17 -10.43
CA ALA A 15 -5.19 6.87 -9.64
C ALA A 15 -5.93 5.58 -10.08
N ASP A 16 -5.58 4.99 -11.22
CA ASP A 16 -6.24 3.78 -11.73
C ASP A 16 -5.71 2.49 -11.10
N ILE A 17 -4.56 2.53 -10.40
CA ILE A 17 -3.99 1.34 -9.77
C ILE A 17 -4.67 1.11 -8.41
N PRO A 18 -5.11 -0.13 -8.11
CA PRO A 18 -5.64 -0.47 -6.80
C PRO A 18 -4.63 -0.18 -5.67
N ALA A 19 -5.07 0.46 -4.60
CA ALA A 19 -4.23 0.86 -3.48
C ALA A 19 -3.58 -0.34 -2.78
N VAL A 20 -4.26 -1.49 -2.74
CA VAL A 20 -3.69 -2.74 -2.21
C VAL A 20 -2.54 -3.24 -3.07
N VAL A 21 -2.63 -3.09 -4.40
CA VAL A 21 -1.52 -3.41 -5.31
C VAL A 21 -0.36 -2.45 -5.07
N LEU A 22 -0.64 -1.15 -4.90
CA LEU A 22 0.37 -0.15 -4.55
C LEU A 22 1.04 -0.45 -3.20
N LEU A 23 0.29 -0.92 -2.20
CA LEU A 23 0.83 -1.35 -0.92
C LEU A 23 1.85 -2.48 -1.11
N SER A 24 1.48 -3.50 -1.88
CA SER A 24 2.36 -4.64 -2.15
C SER A 24 3.65 -4.21 -2.88
N ALA A 25 3.53 -3.29 -3.84
CA ALA A 25 4.66 -2.76 -4.61
C ALA A 25 5.58 -1.91 -3.72
N TRP A 26 5.00 -1.02 -2.92
CA TRP A 26 5.72 -0.16 -1.99
C TRP A 26 6.51 -0.96 -0.96
N LEU A 27 5.86 -1.90 -0.27
CA LEU A 27 6.52 -2.75 0.72
C LEU A 27 7.65 -3.57 0.08
N ARG A 28 7.42 -4.14 -1.10
CA ARG A 28 8.46 -4.85 -1.85
C ARG A 28 9.66 -3.95 -2.15
N GLU A 29 9.43 -2.74 -2.67
CA GLU A 29 10.50 -1.78 -2.98
C GLU A 29 11.32 -1.43 -1.72
N LYS A 30 10.66 -1.16 -0.59
CA LYS A 30 11.33 -0.78 0.66
C LYS A 30 12.08 -1.93 1.32
N LEU A 31 11.55 -3.14 1.25
CA LEU A 31 12.15 -4.34 1.88
C LEU A 31 13.27 -4.97 1.03
N GLN A 32 13.37 -4.66 -0.26
CA GLN A 32 14.44 -5.19 -1.14
C GLN A 32 15.77 -4.46 -1.01
N ARG A 33 15.79 -3.27 -0.41
CA ARG A 33 16.99 -2.45 -0.24
C ARG A 33 17.28 -2.21 1.24
N PRO A 34 18.54 -1.91 1.62
CA PRO A 34 18.87 -1.53 2.99
C PRO A 34 18.06 -0.30 3.43
N PRO A 35 17.61 -0.24 4.69
CA PRO A 35 16.76 0.85 5.17
C PRO A 35 17.56 2.16 5.29
N GLN A 36 17.03 3.23 4.71
CA GLN A 36 17.65 4.56 4.67
C GLN A 36 17.09 5.54 5.70
N ASN A 37 15.88 5.27 6.22
CA ASN A 37 15.19 6.14 7.16
C ASN A 37 14.45 5.33 8.24
N ASN A 38 13.87 6.03 9.22
CA ASN A 38 13.18 5.39 10.34
C ASN A 38 11.95 4.57 9.93
N VAL A 39 11.22 4.99 8.89
CA VAL A 39 10.07 4.21 8.38
C VAL A 39 10.58 2.87 7.85
N GLU A 40 11.61 2.89 7.01
CA GLU A 40 12.19 1.68 6.43
C GLU A 40 12.82 0.78 7.50
N ARG A 41 13.47 1.35 8.52
CA ARG A 41 13.98 0.59 9.67
C ARG A 41 12.87 -0.17 10.41
N ILE A 42 11.71 0.46 10.60
CA ILE A 42 10.56 -0.19 11.22
C ILE A 42 10.01 -1.29 10.30
N LEU A 43 9.86 -1.02 8.99
CA LEU A 43 9.40 -2.03 8.03
C LEU A 43 10.31 -3.27 8.03
N HIS A 44 11.64 -3.09 7.98
CA HIS A 44 12.62 -4.19 8.03
C HIS A 44 12.61 -4.95 9.37
N ARG A 45 12.32 -4.25 10.47
CA ARG A 45 12.21 -4.86 11.80
C ARG A 45 10.96 -5.72 11.92
N GLU A 46 9.84 -5.27 11.38
CA GLU A 46 8.52 -5.86 11.60
C GLU A 46 8.10 -6.84 10.48
N ILE A 47 8.65 -6.71 9.27
CA ILE A 47 8.21 -7.46 8.08
C ILE A 47 9.40 -8.15 7.41
N SER A 48 9.27 -9.46 7.19
CA SER A 48 10.21 -10.24 6.38
C SER A 48 9.70 -10.38 4.95
N LEU A 49 10.61 -10.23 3.98
CA LEU A 49 10.35 -10.48 2.57
C LEU A 49 11.07 -11.75 2.14
N PHE A 50 10.33 -12.74 1.66
CA PHE A 50 10.85 -13.95 1.04
C PHE A 50 10.59 -13.90 -0.46
N LYS A 51 11.57 -14.34 -1.26
CA LYS A 51 11.45 -14.39 -2.72
C LYS A 51 11.64 -15.83 -3.20
N SER A 52 10.70 -16.32 -4.01
CA SER A 52 10.80 -17.58 -4.71
C SER A 52 11.70 -17.45 -5.94
N ARG A 53 12.34 -18.56 -6.34
CA ARG A 53 13.08 -18.66 -7.61
C ARG A 53 12.21 -18.32 -8.84
N LYS A 54 10.90 -18.52 -8.75
CA LYS A 54 9.92 -18.19 -9.82
C LYS A 54 9.46 -16.72 -9.82
N GLY A 55 10.05 -15.86 -8.97
CA GLY A 55 9.72 -14.42 -8.94
C GLY A 55 8.56 -14.02 -8.01
N PHE A 56 7.86 -14.99 -7.42
CA PHE A 56 6.88 -14.71 -6.36
C PHE A 56 7.56 -14.17 -5.11
N PHE A 57 6.83 -13.33 -4.37
CA PHE A 57 7.27 -12.83 -3.08
C PHE A 57 6.21 -13.09 -2.01
N LEU A 58 6.67 -13.33 -0.79
CA LEU A 58 5.84 -13.50 0.40
C LEU A 58 6.31 -12.50 1.45
N MET A 59 5.36 -11.76 2.03
CA MET A 59 5.61 -10.84 3.13
C MET A 59 5.02 -11.44 4.40
N VAL A 60 5.81 -11.50 5.47
CA VAL A 60 5.42 -12.11 6.73
C VAL A 60 5.73 -11.16 7.87
N ALA A 61 4.74 -10.91 8.74
CA ALA A 61 4.97 -10.19 9.99
C ALA A 61 5.85 -11.01 10.95
N ARG A 62 6.84 -10.36 11.55
CA ARG A 62 7.82 -10.97 12.47
C ARG A 62 7.36 -11.00 13.92
N SER A 63 6.28 -10.29 14.24
CA SER A 63 5.77 -10.05 15.59
C SER A 63 4.27 -9.69 15.52
N ASP A 64 3.60 -9.62 16.66
CA ASP A 64 2.23 -9.13 16.75
C ASP A 64 2.13 -7.65 16.37
N SER A 65 3.11 -6.82 16.75
CA SER A 65 3.17 -5.43 16.30
C SER A 65 3.31 -5.32 14.78
N GLY A 66 4.03 -6.25 14.15
CA GLY A 66 4.17 -6.33 12.71
C GLY A 66 2.88 -6.76 12.02
N ARG A 67 2.10 -7.64 12.64
CA ARG A 67 0.77 -8.02 12.14
C ARG A 67 -0.16 -6.80 12.17
N ASN A 68 -0.22 -6.11 13.31
CA ASN A 68 -1.00 -4.89 13.47
C ASN A 68 -0.56 -3.80 12.46
N LEU A 69 0.74 -3.70 12.18
CA LEU A 69 1.26 -2.77 11.17
C LEU A 69 0.78 -3.11 9.75
N ILE A 70 0.86 -4.39 9.34
CA ILE A 70 0.40 -4.84 8.03
C ILE A 70 -1.11 -4.62 7.90
N GLU A 71 -1.88 -4.99 8.93
CA GLU A 71 -3.34 -4.80 8.97
C GLU A 71 -3.71 -3.31 8.87
N ALA A 72 -3.09 -2.44 9.66
CA ALA A 72 -3.33 -1.00 9.58
C ALA A 72 -3.00 -0.41 8.20
N LEU A 73 -1.93 -0.90 7.54
CA LEU A 73 -1.59 -0.48 6.17
C LEU A 73 -2.61 -0.97 5.14
N TYR A 74 -3.11 -2.20 5.31
CA TYR A 74 -4.11 -2.79 4.44
C TYR A 74 -5.46 -2.07 4.57
N GLU A 75 -5.95 -1.86 5.80
CA GLU A 75 -7.17 -1.11 6.08
C GLU A 75 -7.09 0.33 5.57
N PHE A 76 -5.92 0.97 5.70
CA PHE A 76 -5.70 2.29 5.13
C PHE A 76 -5.79 2.29 3.60
N ALA A 77 -5.25 1.27 2.92
CA ALA A 77 -5.34 1.13 1.47
C ALA A 77 -6.81 0.98 1.01
N LEU A 78 -7.60 0.15 1.70
CA LEU A 78 -9.02 -0.02 1.43
C LEU A 78 -9.81 1.28 1.64
N SER A 79 -9.56 1.97 2.75
CA SER A 79 -10.18 3.27 3.04
C SER A 79 -9.85 4.32 1.98
N TYR A 80 -8.59 4.35 1.49
CA TYR A 80 -8.18 5.24 0.42
C TYR A 80 -8.91 4.96 -0.91
N GLU A 81 -9.15 3.69 -1.25
CA GLU A 81 -9.96 3.32 -2.41
C GLU A 81 -11.41 3.78 -2.27
N ASN A 82 -12.03 3.51 -1.12
CA ASN A 82 -13.40 3.95 -0.86
C ASN A 82 -13.54 5.47 -0.99
N HIS A 83 -12.53 6.22 -0.54
CA HIS A 83 -12.48 7.67 -0.71
C HIS A 83 -12.35 8.10 -2.18
N ARG A 84 -11.48 7.45 -2.95
CA ARG A 84 -11.36 7.70 -4.41
C ARG A 84 -12.67 7.41 -5.13
N PHE A 85 -13.28 6.26 -4.83
CA PHE A 85 -14.55 5.85 -5.43
C PHE A 85 -15.68 6.83 -5.08
N SER A 86 -15.80 7.21 -3.82
CA SER A 86 -16.80 8.21 -3.37
C SER A 86 -16.64 9.53 -4.13
N LYS A 87 -15.40 10.02 -4.27
CA LYS A 87 -15.11 11.22 -5.06
C LYS A 87 -15.47 11.07 -6.53
N TRP A 88 -15.28 9.89 -7.11
CA TRP A 88 -15.66 9.61 -8.50
C TRP A 88 -17.19 9.62 -8.65
N VAL A 89 -17.92 8.89 -7.80
CA VAL A 89 -19.40 8.84 -7.82
C VAL A 89 -20.00 10.24 -7.75
N HIS A 90 -19.49 11.12 -6.89
CA HIS A 90 -19.99 12.50 -6.77
C HIS A 90 -19.68 13.40 -7.98
N LYS A 91 -18.75 13.02 -8.85
CA LYS A 91 -18.41 13.78 -10.07
C LYS A 91 -19.16 13.30 -11.30
N VAL A 92 -19.63 12.07 -11.28
CA VAL A 92 -20.36 11.46 -12.40
C VAL A 92 -21.79 12.00 -12.44
N LYS A 93 -22.26 12.37 -13.62
CA LYS A 93 -23.62 12.84 -13.90
C LYS A 93 -24.37 11.79 -14.70
N ALA A 94 -25.71 11.79 -14.61
CA ALA A 94 -26.55 10.87 -15.39
C ALA A 94 -26.32 10.98 -16.91
N SER A 95 -25.96 12.17 -17.40
CA SER A 95 -25.60 12.42 -18.79
C SER A 95 -24.35 11.67 -19.26
N ASP A 96 -23.47 11.26 -18.33
CA ASP A 96 -22.22 10.59 -18.66
C ASP A 96 -22.43 9.10 -19.05
N PHE A 97 -23.68 8.61 -18.95
CA PHE A 97 -24.07 7.23 -19.26
C PHE A 97 -25.02 7.11 -20.46
N ASN A 98 -25.32 8.22 -21.14
CA ASN A 98 -26.09 8.15 -22.38
C ASN A 98 -25.13 7.88 -23.54
N ASP A 99 -25.09 6.63 -23.98
CA ASP A 99 -24.55 6.21 -25.29
C ASP A 99 -25.42 6.75 -26.45
#